data_AF-A0A353ZR45-F1
#
_entry.id   AF-A0A353ZR45-F1
#
_cell.length_a   1.000
_cell.length_b   1.000
_cell.length_c   1.000
_cell.angle_alpha   90.00
_cell.angle_beta   90.00
_cell.angle_gamma   90.00
#
_symmetry.space_group_name_H-M   'P 1'
#
loop_
_entity.id
_entity.type
_entity.pdbx_description
1 polymer ?
#
loop_
_entity_poly.entity_id
_entity_poly.type
_entity_poly.pdbx_seq_one_letter_code
_entity_poly.pdbx_strand_id
1 'polypeptide(L)'
;MTMVTALGVEAITGRPGKPTTQGKNERVHQTLYRYLDKQPVAKDLAELQVQLETFGAYDNKERPHQGPDGKTPQEAWDALPAALPPTPPDPIRPAKSQGK
;
A
#
# COMPACT_ATOMS: atom_id res chain seq x y z
N MET A 1 -5.42 -20.60 1.49
CA MET A 1 -4.71 -19.32 1.41
C MET A 1 -4.57 -18.98 -0.07
N THR A 2 -5.40 -18.10 -0.61
CA THR A 2 -5.34 -17.73 -2.04
C THR A 2 -4.31 -16.62 -2.22
N MET A 3 -3.27 -16.86 -3.01
CA MET A 3 -2.28 -15.83 -3.35
C MET A 3 -2.93 -14.76 -4.23
N VAL A 4 -2.53 -13.50 -4.07
CA VAL A 4 -3.09 -12.35 -4.83
C VAL A 4 -2.97 -12.50 -6.34
N THR A 5 -1.99 -13.28 -6.82
CA THR A 5 -1.82 -13.61 -8.24
C THR A 5 -2.99 -14.40 -8.82
N ALA A 6 -3.64 -15.25 -8.02
CA ALA A 6 -4.86 -15.96 -8.44
C ALA A 6 -6.07 -15.01 -8.60
N LEU A 7 -5.99 -13.79 -8.08
CA LEU A 7 -6.98 -12.74 -8.28
C LEU A 7 -6.64 -11.84 -9.48
N GLY A 8 -5.58 -12.15 -10.26
CA GLY A 8 -5.14 -11.31 -11.37
C GLY A 8 -4.26 -10.11 -10.96
N VAL A 9 -3.77 -10.09 -9.72
CA VAL A 9 -2.85 -9.03 -9.26
C VAL A 9 -1.42 -9.37 -9.67
N GLU A 10 -0.79 -8.48 -10.42
CA GLU A 10 0.63 -8.57 -10.75
C GLU A 10 1.49 -8.06 -9.58
N ALA A 11 2.43 -8.89 -9.11
CA ALA A 11 3.38 -8.49 -8.08
C ALA A 11 4.55 -7.73 -8.71
N ILE A 12 4.71 -6.45 -8.36
CA ILE A 12 5.85 -5.63 -8.78
C ILE A 12 6.83 -5.54 -7.61
N THR A 13 8.00 -6.15 -7.75
CA THR A 13 9.05 -6.15 -6.72
C THR A 13 10.20 -5.22 -7.09
N GLY A 14 10.84 -4.63 -6.08
CA GLY A 14 12.09 -3.88 -6.27
C GLY A 14 13.20 -4.77 -6.84
N ARG A 15 14.14 -4.15 -7.56
CA ARG A 15 15.33 -4.87 -8.04
C ARG A 15 16.23 -5.22 -6.86
N PRO A 16 16.82 -6.44 -6.82
CA PRO A 16 17.82 -6.80 -5.82
C PRO A 16 18.94 -5.75 -5.73
N GLY A 17 19.32 -5.38 -4.50
CA GLY A 17 20.37 -4.39 -4.26
C GLY A 17 20.03 -2.95 -4.67
N LYS A 18 18.76 -2.62 -4.96
CA LYS A 18 18.30 -1.26 -5.30
C LYS A 18 17.23 -0.76 -4.31
N PRO A 19 17.62 -0.36 -3.09
CA PRO A 19 16.68 0.08 -2.04
C PRO A 19 15.87 1.32 -2.44
N THR A 20 16.39 2.13 -3.38
CA THR A 20 15.71 3.34 -3.87
C THR A 20 14.41 3.06 -4.65
N THR A 21 14.18 1.82 -5.09
CA THR A 21 12.94 1.45 -5.82
C THR A 21 11.70 1.39 -4.92
N GLN A 22 11.88 1.35 -3.60
CA GLN A 22 10.79 1.28 -2.61
C GLN A 22 10.54 2.61 -1.91
N GLY A 23 11.10 3.71 -2.42
CA GLY A 23 11.14 5.01 -1.74
C GLY A 23 9.78 5.61 -1.38
N LYS A 24 8.70 5.26 -2.09
CA LYS A 24 7.35 5.72 -1.74
C LYS A 24 6.86 5.11 -0.43
N ASN A 25 7.00 3.80 -0.25
CA ASN A 25 6.63 3.11 0.99
C ASN A 25 7.54 3.57 2.13
N GLU A 26 8.85 3.69 1.85
CA GLU A 26 9.83 4.10 2.85
C GLU A 26 9.57 5.51 3.41
N ARG A 27 9.12 6.45 2.57
CA ARG A 27 8.80 7.81 3.00
C ARG A 27 7.64 7.85 4.00
N VAL A 28 6.61 7.03 3.80
CA VAL A 28 5.45 6.96 4.73
C VAL A 28 5.86 6.30 6.04
N HIS A 29 6.70 5.25 6.01
CA HIS A 29 7.21 4.63 7.24
C HIS A 29 7.95 5.64 8.12
N GLN A 30 8.80 6.48 7.51
CA GLN A 30 9.54 7.48 8.25
C GLN A 30 8.62 8.51 8.94
N THR A 31 7.57 8.99 8.26
CA THR A 31 6.64 9.96 8.86
C THR A 31 5.76 9.31 9.92
N LEU A 32 5.33 8.07 9.71
CA LEU A 32 4.59 7.28 10.69
C LEU A 32 5.39 7.07 11.98
N TYR A 33 6.65 6.63 11.89
CA TYR A 33 7.47 6.41 13.08
C TYR A 33 7.69 7.70 13.86
N ARG A 34 7.96 8.81 13.18
CA ARG A 34 8.07 10.13 13.84
C ARG A 34 6.77 10.59 14.51
N TYR A 35 5.61 10.15 14.01
CA TYR A 35 4.32 10.40 14.65
C TYR A 35 4.15 9.53 15.89
N LEU A 36 4.45 8.22 15.79
CA LEU A 36 4.34 7.26 16.89
C LEU A 36 5.31 7.58 18.04
N ASP A 37 6.52 8.04 17.73
CA ASP A 37 7.52 8.48 18.74
C ASP A 37 7.01 9.63 19.63
N LYS A 38 5.96 10.33 19.20
CA LYS A 38 5.33 11.44 19.94
C LYS A 38 4.07 11.02 20.68
N GLN A 39 3.61 9.78 20.51
CA GLN A 39 2.45 9.24 21.21
C GLN A 39 2.87 8.54 22.50
N PRO A 40 1.97 8.39 23.48
CA PRO A 40 2.15 7.40 24.52
C PRO A 40 2.35 6.01 23.93
N VAL A 41 3.21 5.20 24.55
CA VAL A 41 3.38 3.79 24.18
C VAL A 41 2.02 3.09 24.33
N ALA A 42 1.52 2.52 23.24
CA ALA A 42 0.26 1.80 23.23
C ALA A 42 0.32 0.60 24.20
N LYS A 43 -0.74 0.40 24.98
CA LYS A 43 -0.83 -0.69 25.97
C LYS A 43 -1.18 -2.03 25.32
N ASP A 44 -1.88 -1.97 24.20
CA ASP A 44 -2.34 -3.12 23.43
C ASP A 44 -2.46 -2.79 21.93
N LEU A 45 -2.86 -3.80 21.15
CA LEU A 45 -3.03 -3.68 19.71
C LEU A 45 -4.18 -2.75 19.32
N ALA A 46 -5.23 -2.63 20.14
CA ALA A 46 -6.37 -1.79 19.83
C ALA A 46 -5.98 -0.31 19.95
N GLU A 47 -5.23 0.05 20.99
CA GLU A 47 -4.70 1.40 21.15
C GLU A 47 -3.71 1.75 20.04
N LEU A 48 -2.84 0.83 19.63
CA LEU A 48 -1.96 1.05 18.48
C LEU A 48 -2.77 1.25 17.20
N GLN A 49 -3.81 0.45 16.96
CA GLN A 49 -4.68 0.59 15.80
C GLN A 49 -5.31 2.00 15.73
N VAL A 50 -5.78 2.53 16.87
CA VAL A 50 -6.32 3.90 16.95
C VAL A 50 -5.27 4.95 16.60
N GLN A 51 -4.02 4.79 17.06
CA GLN A 51 -2.92 5.70 16.69
C GLN A 51 -2.64 5.65 15.17
N LEU A 52 -2.62 4.45 14.57
CA LEU A 52 -2.41 4.26 13.13
C LEU A 52 -3.53 4.88 12.30
N GLU A 53 -4.79 4.70 12.71
CA GLU A 53 -5.96 5.29 12.04
C GLU A 53 -5.96 6.81 12.14
N THR A 54 -5.60 7.35 13.30
CA THR A 54 -5.48 8.80 13.52
C THR A 54 -4.40 9.40 12.62
N PHE A 55 -3.23 8.75 12.55
CA PHE A 55 -2.17 9.13 11.61
C PHE A 55 -2.66 9.09 10.17
N GLY A 56 -3.32 8.00 9.76
CA GLY A 56 -3.82 7.82 8.41
C GLY A 56 -4.85 8.89 8.01
N ALA A 57 -5.73 9.30 8.93
CA ALA A 57 -6.66 10.40 8.68
C ALA A 57 -5.92 11.71 8.45
N TYR A 58 -4.98 12.05 9.33
CA TYR A 58 -4.20 13.29 9.24
C TYR A 58 -3.33 13.34 7.98
N ASP A 59 -2.52 12.31 7.71
CA ASP A 59 -1.55 12.30 6.61
C ASP A 59 -2.22 12.31 5.24
N ASN A 60 -3.43 11.72 5.12
CA ASN A 60 -4.16 11.66 3.86
C ASN A 60 -5.10 12.84 3.61
N LYS A 61 -5.59 13.53 4.65
CA LYS A 61 -6.69 14.51 4.52
C LYS A 61 -6.42 15.91 5.06
N GLU A 62 -5.48 16.07 5.99
CA GLU A 62 -5.34 17.33 6.74
C GLU A 62 -3.97 17.98 6.61
N ARG A 63 -2.92 17.18 6.46
CA ARG A 63 -1.53 17.67 6.43
C ARG A 63 -1.36 18.72 5.32
N PRO A 64 -0.70 19.86 5.55
CA PRO A 64 -0.40 20.80 4.47
C PRO A 64 0.45 20.12 3.38
N HIS A 65 -0.07 20.06 2.14
CA HIS A 65 0.58 19.40 1.03
C HIS A 65 1.23 20.41 0.08
N GLN A 66 2.44 20.09 -0.36
CA GLN A 66 3.19 20.86 -1.37
C GLN A 66 3.11 20.19 -2.76
N GLY A 67 2.09 19.36 -2.99
CA GLY A 67 1.82 18.76 -4.30
C GLY A 67 1.19 19.76 -5.27
N PRO A 68 0.95 19.35 -6.53
CA PRO A 68 0.23 20.18 -7.50
C PRO A 68 -1.09 20.70 -6.92
N ASP A 69 -1.32 22.00 -7.04
CA ASP A 69 -2.50 22.73 -6.54
C ASP A 69 -2.76 22.64 -5.03
N GLY A 70 -1.80 22.15 -4.23
CA GLY A 70 -1.98 22.00 -2.78
C GLY A 70 -2.93 20.86 -2.37
N LYS A 71 -3.28 19.96 -3.30
CA LYS A 71 -4.21 18.84 -3.06
C LYS A 71 -3.64 17.82 -2.08
N THR A 72 -4.53 17.27 -1.27
CA THR A 72 -4.29 16.11 -0.41
C THR A 72 -4.20 14.80 -1.20
N PRO A 73 -3.52 13.77 -0.67
CA PRO A 73 -3.54 12.42 -1.26
C PRO A 73 -4.95 11.90 -1.48
N GLN A 74 -5.87 12.13 -0.54
CA GLN A 74 -7.26 11.71 -0.68
C GLN A 74 -7.95 12.43 -1.85
N GLU A 75 -7.81 13.76 -1.96
CA GLU A 75 -8.38 14.52 -3.08
C GLU A 75 -7.80 14.09 -4.43
N ALA A 76 -6.48 13.85 -4.49
CA ALA A 76 -5.82 13.36 -5.70
C ALA A 76 -6.30 11.95 -6.09
N TRP A 77 -6.56 11.10 -5.10
CA TRP A 77 -7.10 9.75 -5.31
C TRP A 77 -8.55 9.80 -5.79
N ASP A 78 -9.40 10.58 -5.14
CA ASP A 78 -10.84 10.69 -5.44
C ASP A 78 -11.09 11.35 -6.81
N ALA A 79 -10.14 12.14 -7.31
CA ALA A 79 -10.19 12.71 -8.65
C ALA A 79 -9.90 11.70 -9.78
N LEU A 80 -9.35 10.53 -9.46
CA LEU A 80 -9.08 9.47 -10.43
C LEU A 80 -10.29 8.53 -10.55
N PRO A 81 -10.60 8.03 -11.76
CA PRO A 81 -11.59 6.97 -11.91
C PRO A 81 -11.13 5.72 -11.15
N ALA A 82 -12.09 5.02 -10.53
CA ALA A 82 -11.80 3.75 -9.86
C ALA A 82 -11.13 2.77 -10.84
N ALA A 83 -10.09 2.08 -10.37
CA ALA A 83 -9.44 1.05 -11.16
C ALA A 83 -10.43 -0.08 -11.50
N LEU A 84 -10.36 -0.59 -12.72
CA LEU A 84 -11.11 -1.79 -13.09
C LEU A 84 -10.61 -2.98 -12.26
N PRO A 85 -11.51 -3.91 -11.87
CA PRO A 85 -11.10 -5.09 -11.14
C PRO A 85 -10.10 -5.92 -11.99
N PRO A 86 -9.07 -6.51 -11.36
CA PRO A 86 -8.13 -7.36 -12.07
C PRO A 86 -8.84 -8.59 -12.64
N THR A 87 -8.42 -9.02 -13.83
CA THR A 87 -8.92 -10.25 -14.44
C THR A 87 -8.08 -11.43 -13.94
N PRO A 88 -8.68 -12.42 -13.26
CA PRO A 88 -7.95 -13.62 -12.87
C PRO A 88 -7.31 -14.29 -14.09
N PRO A 89 -6.08 -14.81 -13.96
CA PRO A 89 -5.47 -15.55 -15.05
C PRO A 89 -6.28 -16.82 -15.33
N ASP A 90 -6.23 -17.30 -16.58
CA ASP A 90 -6.77 -18.61 -16.91
C ASP A 90 -6.18 -19.66 -15.96
N PRO A 91 -7.00 -20.61 -15.46
CA PRO A 91 -6.49 -21.67 -14.61
C PRO A 91 -5.34 -22.39 -15.33
N ILE A 92 -4.20 -22.51 -14.64
CA ILE A 92 -3.02 -23.21 -15.19
C ILE A 92 -3.48 -24.61 -15.58
N ARG A 93 -3.64 -24.84 -16.89
CA ARG A 93 -3.98 -26.15 -17.41
C ARG A 93 -2.73 -27.01 -17.20
N PRO A 94 -2.80 -28.14 -16.47
CA PRO A 94 -1.63 -28.98 -16.27
C PRO A 94 -1.05 -29.36 -17.63
N ALA A 95 0.26 -29.24 -17.79
CA ALA A 95 0.93 -29.65 -19.01
C ALA A 95 0.52 -31.09 -19.33
N LYS A 96 -0.01 -31.33 -20.54
CA LYS A 96 -0.30 -32.68 -21.00
C LYS A 96 0.97 -33.51 -20.78
N SER A 97 0.89 -34.56 -19.98
CA SER A 97 1.98 -35.53 -19.86
C SER A 97 2.32 -35.97 -21.28
N GLN A 98 3.53 -35.67 -21.75
CA GLN A 98 4.02 -36.28 -22.98
C GLN A 98 4.16 -37.77 -22.70
N GLY A 99 3.18 -38.54 -23.16
CA GLY A 99 3.29 -39.99 -23.17
C GLY A 99 4.30 -40.39 -24.23
N LYS A 100 5.41 -40.98 -23.80
CA LYS A 100 6.03 -42.12 -24.47
C LYS A 100 6.90 -42.89 -23.49
#